data_AF-A0A1G9F5B2-F1
#
_entry.id   AF-A0A1G9F5B2-F1
#
_cell.length_a   1.000
_cell.length_b   1.000
_cell.length_c   1.000
_cell.angle_alpha   90.00
_cell.angle_beta   90.00
_cell.angle_gamma   90.00
#
_symmetry.space_group_name_H-M   'P 1'
#
loop_
_entity.id
_entity.type
_entity.pdbx_description
1 polymer ?
#
loop_
_entity_poly.entity_id
_entity_poly.type
_entity_poly.pdbx_seq_one_letter_code
_entity_poly.pdbx_strand_id
1 'polypeptide(L)'
;MSETETRPGVLKAGGAALWVAAGAAAAVGIARIVQYGAFQDASARACDEVVDLEPSGGWPDSSFPCEQFGPAAWYLPYWAAVAASLVFAALLVAAAIGTARGRRGARTLAAVAAPLGVVLWALPSLFHLGYVFATETANEADSLVAEQVYDHLPTWFGPGESVLEIIFVLAAALALLLLFRPAATAHLGR
;
A
#
# COMPACT_ATOMS: atom_id res chain seq x y z
N MET A 1 -40.14 4.66 -0.15
CA MET A 1 -38.78 5.23 -0.25
C MET A 1 -38.40 5.21 -1.71
N SER A 2 -38.27 6.37 -2.36
CA SER A 2 -37.99 6.47 -3.79
C SER A 2 -36.53 6.06 -4.04
N GLU A 3 -36.32 4.93 -4.72
CA GLU A 3 -35.02 4.60 -5.33
C GLU A 3 -34.72 5.75 -6.30
N THR A 4 -33.82 6.64 -5.89
CA THR A 4 -33.20 7.63 -6.78
C THR A 4 -32.49 6.84 -7.86
N GLU A 5 -33.16 6.68 -8.99
CA GLU A 5 -32.72 5.92 -10.14
C GLU A 5 -31.37 6.48 -10.58
N THR A 6 -30.31 5.77 -10.17
CA THR A 6 -28.94 6.22 -10.40
C THR A 6 -28.70 6.09 -11.89
N ARG A 7 -28.54 7.22 -12.60
CA ARG A 7 -28.45 7.26 -14.07
C ARG A 7 -27.45 6.19 -14.58
N PRO A 8 -27.77 5.41 -15.64
CA PRO A 8 -26.91 4.33 -16.13
C PRO A 8 -25.46 4.73 -16.42
N GLY A 9 -25.23 5.97 -16.86
CA GLY A 9 -23.89 6.51 -17.09
C GLY A 9 -23.04 6.67 -15.81
N VAL A 10 -23.68 7.01 -14.68
CA VAL A 10 -23.01 7.17 -13.38
C VAL A 10 -22.58 5.82 -12.82
N LEU A 11 -23.37 4.76 -13.03
CA LEU A 11 -23.02 3.40 -12.63
C LEU A 11 -21.85 2.84 -13.44
N LYS A 12 -21.80 3.12 -14.74
CA LYS A 12 -20.65 2.75 -15.58
C LYS A 12 -19.37 3.48 -15.16
N ALA A 13 -19.46 4.79 -14.93
CA ALA A 13 -18.31 5.59 -14.49
C ALA A 13 -17.83 5.19 -13.07
N GLY A 14 -18.76 4.97 -12.13
CA GLY A 14 -18.43 4.50 -10.78
C GLY A 14 -17.82 3.09 -10.79
N GLY A 15 -18.35 2.18 -11.61
CA GLY A 15 -17.76 0.85 -11.82
C GLY A 15 -16.36 0.91 -12.44
N ALA A 16 -16.12 1.80 -13.41
CA ALA A 16 -14.80 2.01 -14.00
C ALA A 16 -13.80 2.56 -12.95
N ALA A 17 -14.22 3.52 -12.12
CA ALA A 17 -13.39 4.03 -11.03
C ALA A 17 -13.02 2.93 -10.00
N LEU A 18 -13.94 2.02 -9.68
CA LEU A 18 -13.65 0.85 -8.84
C LEU A 18 -12.61 -0.09 -9.47
N TRP A 19 -12.65 -0.30 -10.80
CA TRP A 19 -11.62 -1.07 -11.50
C TRP A 19 -10.25 -0.40 -11.47
N VAL A 20 -10.19 0.92 -11.63
CA VAL A 20 -8.93 1.68 -11.50
C VAL A 20 -8.39 1.56 -10.08
N ALA A 21 -9.23 1.72 -9.05
CA ALA A 21 -8.82 1.53 -7.67
C ALA A 21 -8.33 0.09 -7.40
N ALA A 22 -9.04 -0.92 -7.90
CA ALA A 22 -8.62 -2.32 -7.77
C ALA A 22 -7.26 -2.57 -8.45
N GLY A 23 -7.07 -2.04 -9.66
CA GLY A 23 -5.82 -2.14 -10.40
C GLY A 23 -4.66 -1.46 -9.68
N ALA A 24 -4.88 -0.26 -9.11
CA ALA A 24 -3.89 0.44 -8.31
C ALA A 24 -3.51 -0.34 -7.05
N ALA A 25 -4.49 -0.88 -6.31
CA ALA A 25 -4.23 -1.71 -5.13
C ALA A 25 -3.42 -2.98 -5.48
N ALA A 26 -3.75 -3.65 -6.60
CA ALA A 26 -3.00 -4.79 -7.09
C ALA A 26 -1.57 -4.40 -7.52
N ALA A 27 -1.43 -3.27 -8.21
CA ALA A 27 -0.14 -2.74 -8.63
C ALA A 27 0.76 -2.42 -7.44
N VAL A 28 0.23 -1.87 -6.34
CA VAL A 28 1.02 -1.70 -5.11
C VAL A 28 1.39 -3.03 -4.50
N GLY A 29 0.49 -4.03 -4.45
CA GLY A 29 0.85 -5.36 -3.98
C GLY A 29 2.05 -5.96 -4.75
N ILE A 30 2.09 -5.76 -6.07
CA ILE A 30 3.21 -6.18 -6.92
C ILE A 30 4.45 -5.31 -6.67
N ALA A 31 4.31 -3.99 -6.63
CA ALA A 31 5.41 -3.06 -6.35
C ALA A 31 6.06 -3.41 -5.01
N ARG A 32 5.24 -3.80 -4.02
CA ARG A 32 5.72 -4.33 -2.76
C ARG A 32 6.53 -5.61 -2.97
N ILE A 33 5.98 -6.66 -3.56
CA ILE A 33 6.75 -7.91 -3.80
C ILE A 33 8.13 -7.63 -4.46
N VAL A 34 8.19 -6.71 -5.42
CA VAL A 34 9.46 -6.28 -6.05
C VAL A 34 10.38 -5.54 -5.08
N GLN A 35 9.86 -4.57 -4.31
CA GLN A 35 10.63 -3.84 -3.30
C GLN A 35 11.19 -4.74 -2.21
N TYR A 36 10.45 -5.77 -1.77
CA TYR A 36 10.98 -6.73 -0.81
C TYR A 36 12.11 -7.56 -1.38
N GLY A 37 11.99 -8.03 -2.63
CA GLY A 37 13.10 -8.72 -3.31
C GLY A 37 14.36 -7.84 -3.36
N ALA A 38 14.20 -6.58 -3.80
CA ALA A 38 15.31 -5.62 -3.84
C ALA A 38 15.89 -5.35 -2.44
N PHE A 39 15.05 -5.21 -1.41
CA PHE A 39 15.49 -5.03 -0.04
C PHE A 39 16.21 -6.26 0.52
N GLN A 40 15.71 -7.48 0.24
CA GLN A 40 16.38 -8.72 0.66
C GLN A 40 17.77 -8.82 0.06
N ASP A 41 17.91 -8.54 -1.24
CA ASP A 41 19.20 -8.57 -1.94
C ASP A 41 20.15 -7.50 -1.40
N ALA A 42 19.66 -6.28 -1.15
CA ALA A 42 20.46 -5.18 -0.59
C ALA A 42 20.87 -5.46 0.87
N SER A 43 19.94 -5.93 1.69
CA SER A 43 20.14 -6.30 3.09
C SER A 43 21.17 -7.42 3.23
N ALA A 44 21.04 -8.51 2.45
CA ALA A 44 22.00 -9.62 2.51
C ALA A 44 23.43 -9.15 2.20
N ARG A 45 23.60 -8.31 1.18
CA ARG A 45 24.92 -7.76 0.82
C ARG A 45 25.47 -6.82 1.89
N ALA A 46 24.65 -5.89 2.37
CA ALA A 46 25.07 -4.94 3.40
C ALA A 46 25.45 -5.65 4.71
N CYS A 47 24.72 -6.71 5.06
CA CYS A 47 25.03 -7.56 6.20
C CYS A 47 26.39 -8.23 6.05
N ASP A 48 26.64 -8.87 4.90
CA ASP A 48 27.91 -9.54 4.63
C ASP A 48 29.07 -8.53 4.66
N GLU A 49 28.91 -7.36 4.03
CA GLU A 49 29.94 -6.30 4.00
C GLU A 49 30.26 -5.74 5.39
N VAL A 50 29.26 -5.45 6.22
CA VAL A 50 29.47 -4.94 7.59
C VAL A 50 30.11 -6.00 8.48
N VAL A 51 29.69 -7.27 8.36
CA VAL A 51 30.29 -8.39 9.11
C VAL A 51 31.74 -8.62 8.70
N ASP A 52 32.06 -8.52 7.41
CA ASP A 52 33.42 -8.69 6.89
C ASP A 52 34.35 -7.50 7.21
N LEU A 53 33.80 -6.30 7.40
CA LEU A 53 34.55 -5.10 7.83
C LEU A 53 35.01 -5.17 9.29
N GLU A 54 34.24 -5.78 10.18
CA GLU A 54 34.61 -6.00 11.59
C GLU A 54 34.41 -7.46 12.06
N PRO A 55 35.24 -8.40 11.56
CA PRO A 55 35.06 -9.83 11.83
C PRO A 55 35.34 -10.23 13.29
N SER A 56 35.99 -9.36 14.07
CA SER A 56 36.27 -9.58 15.49
C SER A 56 35.14 -9.18 16.43
N GLY A 57 34.02 -8.65 15.91
CA GLY A 57 32.90 -8.22 16.74
C GLY A 57 33.27 -7.05 17.66
N GLY A 58 33.89 -6.00 17.12
CA GLY A 58 34.23 -4.77 17.85
C GLY A 58 33.01 -4.00 18.38
N TRP A 59 31.82 -4.49 18.05
CA TRP A 59 30.54 -4.02 18.53
C TRP A 59 30.40 -4.28 20.04
N PRO A 60 29.89 -3.30 20.83
CA PRO A 60 29.55 -3.53 22.23
C PRO A 60 28.69 -4.80 22.34
N ASP A 61 28.91 -5.61 23.39
CA ASP A 61 28.41 -7.00 23.57
C ASP A 61 26.88 -7.24 23.38
N SER A 62 26.10 -6.19 23.11
CA SER A 62 24.66 -6.23 22.86
C SER A 62 24.22 -5.71 21.48
N SER A 63 25.13 -5.32 20.58
CA SER A 63 24.78 -4.86 19.23
C SER A 63 25.36 -5.79 18.18
N PHE A 64 24.51 -6.55 17.49
CA PHE A 64 24.90 -7.35 16.34
C PHE A 64 24.33 -6.70 15.06
N PRO A 65 25.11 -6.63 13.96
CA PRO A 65 24.57 -6.13 12.69
C PRO A 65 23.42 -7.03 12.20
N CYS A 66 22.44 -6.43 11.54
CA CYS A 66 21.32 -7.10 10.88
C CYS A 66 20.23 -7.66 11.79
N GLU A 67 20.19 -7.24 13.05
CA GLU A 67 19.06 -7.54 13.94
C GLU A 67 17.78 -6.84 13.46
N GLN A 68 17.87 -5.55 13.13
CA GLN A 68 16.74 -4.80 12.61
C GLN A 68 16.62 -4.85 11.09
N PHE A 69 17.74 -4.83 10.36
CA PHE A 69 17.72 -4.76 8.90
C PHE A 69 17.83 -6.12 8.19
N GLY A 70 17.92 -7.22 8.94
CA GLY A 70 17.95 -8.56 8.37
C GLY A 70 16.64 -8.94 7.66
N PRO A 71 16.69 -9.78 6.60
CA PRO A 71 15.50 -10.14 5.81
C PRO A 71 14.33 -10.74 6.62
N ALA A 72 14.66 -11.43 7.71
CA ALA A 72 13.69 -12.09 8.59
C ALA A 72 12.88 -11.09 9.43
N ALA A 73 13.49 -10.01 9.92
CA ALA A 73 12.82 -8.97 10.70
C ALA A 73 11.70 -8.29 9.91
N TRP A 74 11.89 -8.18 8.59
CA TRP A 74 10.96 -7.53 7.69
C TRP A 74 9.91 -8.45 7.07
N TYR A 75 10.11 -9.76 7.11
CA TYR A 75 9.24 -10.72 6.40
C TYR A 75 7.76 -10.55 6.76
N LEU A 76 7.42 -10.60 8.04
CA LEU A 76 6.04 -10.60 8.51
C LEU A 76 5.31 -9.26 8.24
N PRO A 77 5.84 -8.07 8.61
CA PRO A 77 5.20 -6.81 8.26
C PRO A 77 5.04 -6.64 6.75
N TYR A 78 6.00 -7.13 5.96
CA TYR A 78 5.96 -7.07 4.51
C TYR A 78 4.80 -7.85 3.89
N TRP A 79 4.74 -9.14 4.20
CA TRP A 79 3.75 -10.03 3.62
C TRP A 79 2.34 -9.73 4.13
N ALA A 80 2.21 -9.19 5.35
CA ALA A 80 0.95 -8.65 5.84
C ALA A 80 0.46 -7.47 4.98
N ALA A 81 1.35 -6.53 4.64
CA ALA A 81 1.03 -5.39 3.78
C ALA A 81 0.66 -5.81 2.35
N VAL A 82 1.37 -6.80 1.78
CA VAL A 82 1.04 -7.39 0.47
C VAL A 82 -0.34 -8.06 0.51
N ALA A 83 -0.58 -8.91 1.52
CA ALA A 83 -1.85 -9.62 1.67
C ALA A 83 -3.02 -8.65 1.81
N ALA A 84 -2.85 -7.58 2.60
CA ALA A 84 -3.85 -6.52 2.73
C ALA A 84 -4.17 -5.90 1.36
N SER A 85 -3.16 -5.53 0.56
CA SER A 85 -3.37 -4.96 -0.77
C SER A 85 -4.15 -5.88 -1.71
N LEU A 86 -3.82 -7.17 -1.73
CA LEU A 86 -4.49 -8.15 -2.58
C LEU A 86 -5.94 -8.40 -2.13
N VAL A 87 -6.19 -8.45 -0.82
CA VAL A 87 -7.55 -8.56 -0.27
C VAL A 87 -8.39 -7.35 -0.66
N PHE A 88 -7.87 -6.13 -0.55
CA PHE A 88 -8.58 -4.93 -0.98
C PHE A 88 -8.85 -4.90 -2.48
N ALA A 89 -7.87 -5.27 -3.29
CA ALA A 89 -8.06 -5.40 -4.73
C ALA A 89 -9.20 -6.37 -5.04
N ALA A 90 -9.23 -7.54 -4.40
CA ALA A 90 -10.30 -8.53 -4.57
C ALA A 90 -11.68 -7.99 -4.15
N LEU A 91 -11.78 -7.29 -3.02
CA LEU A 91 -13.03 -6.67 -2.55
C LEU A 91 -13.54 -5.60 -3.53
N LEU A 92 -12.65 -4.78 -4.09
CA LEU A 92 -12.99 -3.75 -5.07
C LEU A 92 -13.39 -4.35 -6.42
N VAL A 93 -12.73 -5.41 -6.87
CA VAL A 93 -13.15 -6.19 -8.04
C VAL A 93 -14.56 -6.77 -7.82
N ALA A 94 -14.82 -7.37 -6.65
CA ALA A 94 -16.13 -7.91 -6.31
C ALA A 94 -17.20 -6.80 -6.29
N ALA A 95 -16.89 -5.62 -5.76
CA ALA A 95 -17.76 -4.45 -5.78
C ALA A 95 -18.01 -3.94 -7.21
N ALA A 96 -16.98 -3.88 -8.06
CA ALA A 96 -17.08 -3.43 -9.45
C ALA A 96 -17.97 -4.38 -10.27
N ILE A 97 -17.73 -5.69 -10.16
CA ILE A 97 -18.53 -6.74 -10.81
C ILE A 97 -19.98 -6.70 -10.29
N GLY A 98 -20.16 -6.58 -8.98
CA GLY A 98 -21.49 -6.50 -8.36
C GLY A 98 -22.26 -5.25 -8.81
N THR A 99 -21.56 -4.12 -8.96
CA THR A 99 -22.14 -2.86 -9.45
C THR A 99 -22.56 -2.98 -10.91
N ALA A 100 -21.73 -3.59 -11.77
CA ALA A 100 -22.08 -3.86 -13.17
C ALA A 100 -23.29 -4.79 -13.31
N ARG A 101 -23.49 -5.71 -12.35
CA ARG A 101 -24.63 -6.63 -12.28
C ARG A 101 -25.85 -6.08 -11.55
N GLY A 102 -25.83 -4.83 -11.08
CA GLY A 102 -26.95 -4.22 -10.37
C GLY A 102 -27.27 -4.84 -9.00
N ARG A 103 -26.32 -5.54 -8.36
CA ARG A 103 -26.55 -6.18 -7.06
C ARG A 103 -26.62 -5.14 -5.95
N ARG A 104 -27.69 -5.16 -5.15
CA ARG A 104 -27.90 -4.21 -4.02
C ARG A 104 -26.72 -4.16 -3.03
N GLY A 105 -26.11 -5.31 -2.71
CA GLY A 105 -24.97 -5.38 -1.77
C GLY A 105 -23.64 -4.84 -2.31
N ALA A 106 -23.51 -4.62 -3.62
CA ALA A 106 -22.25 -4.19 -4.22
C ALA A 106 -21.89 -2.74 -3.88
N ARG A 107 -22.91 -1.88 -3.72
CA ARG A 107 -22.72 -0.51 -3.23
C ARG A 107 -22.25 -0.54 -1.78
N THR A 108 -22.93 -1.28 -0.90
CA THR A 108 -22.49 -1.41 0.50
C THR A 108 -21.05 -1.91 0.61
N LEU A 109 -20.66 -2.89 -0.21
CA LEU A 109 -19.28 -3.36 -0.27
C LEU A 109 -18.31 -2.25 -0.69
N ALA A 110 -18.62 -1.47 -1.74
CA ALA A 110 -17.81 -0.31 -2.14
C ALA A 110 -17.71 0.75 -1.04
N ALA A 111 -18.82 1.04 -0.35
CA ALA A 111 -18.89 2.02 0.74
C ALA A 111 -18.08 1.62 1.97
N VAL A 112 -17.80 0.33 2.15
CA VAL A 112 -16.99 -0.18 3.26
C VAL A 112 -15.53 -0.35 2.83
N ALA A 113 -15.30 -0.98 1.67
CA ALA A 113 -13.97 -1.29 1.17
C ALA A 113 -13.17 -0.04 0.77
N ALA A 114 -13.81 0.98 0.16
CA ALA A 114 -13.10 2.18 -0.26
C ALA A 114 -12.60 3.02 0.92
N PRO A 115 -13.41 3.33 1.97
CA PRO A 115 -12.91 4.05 3.15
C PRO A 115 -11.90 3.24 3.97
N LEU A 116 -12.12 1.93 4.15
CA LEU A 116 -11.14 1.06 4.80
C LEU A 116 -9.81 1.05 4.04
N GLY A 117 -9.87 1.02 2.71
CA GLY A 117 -8.72 1.21 1.84
C GLY A 117 -8.08 2.58 2.06
N VAL A 118 -8.83 3.67 2.05
CA VAL A 118 -8.23 5.00 2.31
C VAL A 118 -7.56 5.07 3.69
N VAL A 119 -8.16 4.49 4.73
CA VAL A 119 -7.59 4.49 6.09
C VAL A 119 -6.32 3.66 6.18
N LEU A 120 -6.31 2.44 5.64
CA LEU A 120 -5.11 1.60 5.64
C LEU A 120 -3.96 2.20 4.81
N TRP A 121 -4.29 3.06 3.86
CA TRP A 121 -3.37 3.62 2.88
C TRP A 121 -3.14 5.13 3.08
N ALA A 122 -3.63 5.69 4.19
CA ALA A 122 -3.37 7.06 4.62
C ALA A 122 -1.96 7.22 5.21
N LEU A 123 -1.24 6.12 5.43
CA LEU A 123 0.17 6.09 5.76
C LEU A 123 0.95 5.79 4.48
N PRO A 124 1.30 6.81 3.68
CA PRO A 124 1.93 6.60 2.41
C PRO A 124 3.30 5.92 2.59
N SER A 125 3.61 4.98 1.71
CA SER A 125 4.90 4.28 1.69
C SER A 125 5.24 3.62 3.02
N LEU A 126 4.38 2.70 3.48
CA LEU A 126 4.59 1.93 4.71
C LEU A 126 6.00 1.33 4.82
N PHE A 127 6.57 0.92 3.69
CA PHE A 127 7.90 0.35 3.67
C PHE A 127 9.00 1.41 3.85
N HIS A 128 8.86 2.56 3.19
CA HIS A 128 9.79 3.68 3.38
C HIS A 128 9.67 4.29 4.79
N LEU A 129 8.45 4.45 5.31
CA LEU A 129 8.24 4.90 6.69
C LEU A 129 8.80 3.89 7.69
N GLY A 130 8.53 2.60 7.48
CA GLY A 130 9.12 1.54 8.29
C GLY A 130 10.64 1.63 8.26
N TYR A 131 11.22 1.86 7.08
CA TYR A 131 12.67 1.99 6.90
C TYR A 131 13.22 3.16 7.70
N VAL A 132 12.64 4.35 7.55
CA VAL A 132 13.02 5.55 8.30
C VAL A 132 12.90 5.32 9.80
N PHE A 133 11.81 4.70 10.28
CA PHE A 133 11.66 4.38 11.71
C PHE A 133 12.72 3.40 12.19
N ALA A 134 13.03 2.36 11.41
CA ALA A 134 14.08 1.41 11.72
C ALA A 134 15.45 2.09 11.78
N THR A 135 15.75 3.02 10.85
CA THR A 135 17.01 3.77 10.85
C THR A 135 17.14 4.64 12.10
N GLU A 136 16.06 5.32 12.51
CA GLU A 136 16.05 6.16 13.72
C GLU A 136 16.19 5.36 15.02
N THR A 137 15.81 4.07 15.02
CA THR A 137 15.94 3.18 16.17
C THR A 137 17.10 2.20 16.07
N ALA A 138 17.93 2.33 15.04
CA ALA A 138 19.04 1.43 14.77
C ALA A 138 20.11 1.58 15.86
N ASN A 139 20.71 0.45 16.26
CA ASN A 139 21.95 0.48 17.01
C ASN A 139 23.12 0.88 16.10
N GLU A 140 24.32 1.13 16.65
CA GLU A 140 25.48 1.58 15.86
C GLU A 140 25.90 0.58 14.76
N ALA A 141 25.65 -0.72 14.93
CA ALA A 141 25.95 -1.73 13.92
C ALA A 141 24.91 -1.71 12.78
N ASP A 142 23.63 -1.63 13.14
CA ASP A 142 22.50 -1.59 12.20
C ASP A 142 22.42 -0.26 11.43
N SER A 143 22.95 0.84 11.95
CA SER A 143 23.00 2.12 11.22
C SER A 143 23.92 2.06 10.00
N LEU A 144 25.07 1.37 10.10
CA LEU A 144 25.95 1.13 8.96
C LEU A 144 25.30 0.23 7.91
N VAL A 145 24.58 -0.81 8.35
CA VAL A 145 23.80 -1.67 7.45
C VAL A 145 22.72 -0.84 6.76
N ALA A 146 22.04 0.05 7.46
CA ALA A 146 21.02 0.93 6.89
C ALA A 146 21.60 1.88 5.84
N GLU A 147 22.76 2.50 6.07
CA GLU A 147 23.38 3.35 5.04
C GLU A 147 23.67 2.56 3.77
N GLN A 148 24.27 1.37 3.90
CA GLN A 148 24.58 0.51 2.76
C GLN A 148 23.33 -0.02 2.05
N VAL A 149 22.28 -0.39 2.79
CA VAL A 149 21.01 -0.81 2.17
C VAL A 149 20.44 0.33 1.33
N TYR A 150 20.44 1.56 1.83
CA TYR A 150 19.87 2.70 1.12
C TYR A 150 20.53 2.94 -0.23
N ASP A 151 21.86 2.84 -0.30
CA ASP A 151 22.64 3.03 -1.52
C ASP A 151 22.35 2.00 -2.63
N HIS A 152 21.85 0.83 -2.24
CA HIS A 152 21.51 -0.26 -3.17
C HIS A 152 20.03 -0.30 -3.54
N LEU A 153 19.19 0.52 -2.91
CA LEU A 153 17.77 0.58 -3.24
C LEU A 153 17.54 1.36 -4.54
N PRO A 154 16.58 0.92 -5.38
CA PRO A 154 16.27 1.64 -6.60
C PRO A 154 15.64 3.01 -6.30
N THR A 155 15.88 4.01 -7.15
CA THR A 155 15.42 5.41 -6.94
C THR A 155 13.90 5.60 -6.85
N TRP A 156 13.12 4.61 -7.29
CA TRP A 156 11.66 4.62 -7.19
C TRP A 156 11.14 3.99 -5.88
N PHE A 157 12.03 3.51 -5.01
CA PHE A 157 11.71 2.92 -3.72
C PHE A 157 11.10 3.95 -2.76
N GLY A 158 9.82 3.76 -2.39
CA GLY A 158 9.03 4.77 -1.68
C GLY A 158 8.16 5.62 -2.63
N PRO A 159 8.72 6.54 -3.46
CA PRO A 159 7.93 7.39 -4.34
C PRO A 159 7.01 6.62 -5.30
N GLY A 160 7.46 5.48 -5.83
CA GLY A 160 6.65 4.64 -6.72
C GLY A 160 5.42 4.05 -6.01
N GLU A 161 5.56 3.68 -4.74
CA GLU A 161 4.45 3.23 -3.91
C GLU A 161 3.48 4.40 -3.67
N SER A 162 3.99 5.54 -3.17
CA SER A 162 3.20 6.76 -2.93
C SER A 162 2.34 7.17 -4.13
N VAL A 163 2.87 7.14 -5.35
CA VAL A 163 2.12 7.51 -6.56
C VAL A 163 0.93 6.58 -6.80
N LEU A 164 1.13 5.27 -6.65
CA LEU A 164 0.06 4.29 -6.82
C LEU A 164 -1.00 4.42 -5.71
N GLU A 165 -0.59 4.74 -4.49
CA GLU A 165 -1.48 5.01 -3.36
C GLU A 165 -2.33 6.27 -3.60
N ILE A 166 -1.74 7.33 -4.13
CA ILE A 166 -2.47 8.55 -4.54
C ILE A 166 -3.50 8.21 -5.63
N ILE A 167 -3.11 7.46 -6.66
CA ILE A 167 -4.04 7.02 -7.72
C ILE A 167 -5.19 6.21 -7.12
N PHE A 168 -4.88 5.29 -6.20
CA PHE A 168 -5.87 4.50 -5.48
C PHE A 168 -6.87 5.38 -4.73
N VAL A 169 -6.39 6.30 -3.89
CA VAL A 169 -7.24 7.19 -3.08
C VAL A 169 -8.15 8.04 -3.96
N LEU A 170 -7.60 8.63 -5.03
CA LEU A 170 -8.37 9.46 -5.97
C LEU A 170 -9.45 8.64 -6.69
N ALA A 171 -9.11 7.44 -7.15
CA ALA A 171 -10.05 6.55 -7.82
C ALA A 171 -11.15 6.04 -6.87
N ALA A 172 -10.78 5.67 -5.64
CA ALA A 172 -11.71 5.22 -4.61
C ALA A 172 -12.68 6.34 -4.19
N ALA A 173 -12.16 7.56 -3.97
CA ALA A 173 -12.98 8.73 -3.67
C ALA A 173 -13.93 9.07 -4.83
N LEU A 174 -13.44 9.02 -6.08
CA LEU A 174 -14.28 9.23 -7.25
C LEU A 174 -15.37 8.16 -7.38
N ALA A 175 -15.05 6.89 -7.14
CA ALA A 175 -16.03 5.81 -7.13
C ALA A 175 -17.12 6.05 -6.08
N LEU A 176 -16.74 6.45 -4.87
CA LEU A 176 -17.70 6.78 -3.80
C LEU A 176 -18.57 7.97 -4.19
N LEU A 177 -17.98 9.06 -4.68
CA LEU A 177 -18.71 10.24 -5.12
C LEU A 177 -19.72 9.92 -6.23
N LEU A 178 -19.36 9.07 -7.18
CA LEU A 178 -20.26 8.69 -8.27
C LEU A 178 -21.36 7.73 -7.80
N LEU A 179 -21.04 6.75 -6.97
CA LEU A 179 -21.99 5.71 -6.53
C LEU A 179 -22.92 6.19 -5.40
N PHE A 180 -22.51 7.19 -4.61
CA PHE A 180 -23.22 7.66 -3.42
C PHE A 180 -23.57 9.14 -3.42
N ARG A 181 -23.41 9.86 -4.54
CA ARG A 181 -23.81 11.27 -4.60
C ARG A 181 -25.27 11.39 -4.13
N PRO A 182 -25.55 12.08 -3.01
CA PRO A 182 -26.92 12.46 -2.71
C PRO A 182 -27.38 13.31 -3.90
N ALA A 183 -28.64 13.18 -4.30
CA ALA A 183 -29.24 14.02 -5.32
C ALA A 183 -29.24 15.50 -4.86
N ALA A 184 -28.10 16.18 -4.94
CA ALA A 184 -27.95 17.60 -4.65
C ALA A 184 -28.76 18.46 -5.64
N THR A 185 -29.33 17.85 -6.68
CA THR A 185 -30.26 18.49 -7.61
C THR A 185 -31.70 18.56 -7.11
N ALA A 186 -32.06 17.99 -5.95
CA ALA A 186 -33.40 18.16 -5.38
C ALA A 186 -33.63 19.56 -4.76
N HIS A 187 -32.58 20.35 -4.53
CA HIS A 187 -32.68 21.69 -3.94
C HIS A 187 -32.43 22.86 -4.90
N LEU A 188 -32.12 22.60 -6.18
CA LEU A 188 -31.96 23.63 -7.21
C LEU A 188 -33.15 23.71 -8.19
N GLY A 189 -34.26 23.05 -7.85
CA GLY A 189 -35.50 23.01 -8.65
C GLY A 189 -36.75 23.39 -7.85
N ARG A 190 -36.62 24.29 -6.87
CA ARG A 190 -37.76 24.98 -6.26
C ARG A 190 -37.53 26.47 -6.32
#